data_AF-A0A261AUV9-F1
#
_entry.id   AF-A0A261AUV9-F1
#
_cell.length_a   1.000
_cell.length_b   1.000
_cell.length_c   1.000
_cell.angle_alpha   90.00
_cell.angle_beta   90.00
_cell.angle_gamma   90.00
#
_symmetry.space_group_name_H-M   'P 1'
#
loop_
_entity.id
_entity.type
_entity.pdbx_description
1 polymer ?
#
loop_
_entity_poly.entity_id
_entity_poly.type
_entity_poly.pdbx_seq_one_letter_code
_entity_poly.pdbx_strand_id
1 'polypeptide(L)'
;MPHNREPGFIFCAYLQLLLLFFVDPVWILVFVICHPTYSSSFLLSHQAFWHSAILTIISFLIVFQPKTSEANPDDLFWIFCFSLIMYLSVFCHADESILKYIKKKVQKMSHIIIGLFGMILSVWIIIGCIVSKEFDFYRTTVGCIYILSICSLTFFYLVFSSFETDYYIRLPSANQPFSGIKLYVVIFGLFHLMVGIAVVNLTRAWPICLLLLASSFVFCADAYSCLFTETYIFYDH
;
A
#
# COMPACT_ATOMS: atom_id res chain seq x y z
N MET A 1 33.37 25.18 8.27
CA MET A 1 33.78 25.25 6.85
C MET A 1 32.62 24.73 6.01
N PRO A 2 32.08 25.50 5.06
CA PRO A 2 30.97 25.04 4.22
C PRO A 2 31.49 24.00 3.23
N HIS A 3 30.86 22.83 3.24
CA HIS A 3 31.15 21.75 2.30
C HIS A 3 30.61 22.19 0.93
N ASN A 4 31.49 22.63 0.02
CA ASN A 4 31.15 22.82 -1.38
C ASN A 4 30.71 21.47 -1.96
N ARG A 5 29.40 21.24 -2.08
CA ARG A 5 28.87 20.08 -2.81
C ARG A 5 29.16 20.29 -4.29
N GLU A 6 29.89 19.37 -4.90
CA GLU A 6 30.28 19.47 -6.30
C GLU A 6 29.05 19.58 -7.21
N PRO A 7 29.05 20.45 -8.24
CA PRO A 7 27.92 20.64 -9.15
C PRO A 7 27.49 19.35 -9.87
N GLY A 8 28.42 18.39 -10.05
CA GLY A 8 28.12 17.06 -10.58
C GLY A 8 27.20 16.22 -9.68
N PHE A 9 27.28 16.38 -8.35
CA PHE A 9 26.41 15.67 -7.41
C PHE A 9 24.96 16.16 -7.50
N ILE A 10 24.79 17.48 -7.68
CA ILE A 10 23.48 18.11 -7.84
C ILE A 10 22.84 17.68 -9.17
N PHE A 11 23.60 17.68 -10.27
CA PHE A 11 23.12 17.22 -11.57
C PHE A 11 22.70 15.74 -11.55
N CYS A 12 23.51 14.85 -10.97
CA CYS A 12 23.17 13.44 -10.82
C CYS A 12 21.90 13.23 -9.98
N ALA A 13 21.72 14.00 -8.91
CA ALA A 13 20.51 13.93 -8.09
C ALA A 13 19.26 14.38 -8.87
N TYR A 14 19.34 15.47 -9.64
CA TYR A 14 18.24 15.91 -10.49
C TYR A 14 17.92 14.91 -11.61
N LEU A 15 18.95 14.32 -12.23
CA LEU A 15 18.77 13.31 -13.26
C LEU A 15 18.13 12.03 -12.69
N GLN A 16 18.55 11.59 -11.51
CA GLN A 16 17.91 10.47 -10.81
C GLN A 16 16.45 10.77 -10.49
N LEU A 17 16.14 11.96 -9.97
CA LEU A 17 14.77 12.38 -9.68
C LEU A 17 13.92 12.43 -10.95
N LEU A 18 14.47 12.95 -12.05
CA LEU A 18 13.82 13.02 -13.35
C LEU A 18 13.53 11.62 -13.91
N LEU A 19 14.51 10.72 -13.88
CA LEU A 19 14.33 9.34 -14.35
C LEU A 19 13.30 8.60 -13.51
N LEU A 20 13.35 8.76 -12.19
CA LEU A 20 12.39 8.19 -11.27
C LEU A 20 10.98 8.77 -11.52
N PHE A 21 10.84 10.01 -12.02
CA PHE A 21 9.54 10.62 -12.34
C PHE A 21 8.86 9.94 -13.52
N PHE A 22 9.64 9.55 -14.51
CA PHE A 22 9.12 8.84 -15.68
C PHE A 22 8.78 7.37 -15.38
N VAL A 23 9.46 6.77 -14.39
CA VAL A 23 9.25 5.37 -14.01
C VAL A 23 8.15 5.23 -12.97
N ASP A 24 8.10 6.15 -12.01
CA ASP A 24 7.23 6.10 -10.84
C ASP A 24 6.81 7.53 -10.39
N PRO A 25 5.91 8.17 -11.16
CA PRO A 25 5.46 9.54 -10.87
C PRO A 25 4.67 9.63 -9.56
N VAL A 26 3.97 8.54 -9.19
CA VAL A 26 3.22 8.43 -7.93
C VAL A 26 4.20 8.51 -6.76
N TRP A 27 5.28 7.75 -6.81
CA TRP A 27 6.27 7.73 -5.73
C TRP A 27 7.00 9.05 -5.57
N ILE A 28 7.29 9.78 -6.65
CA ILE A 28 7.92 11.10 -6.51
C ILE A 28 6.99 12.11 -5.88
N LEU A 29 5.72 12.13 -6.25
CA LEU A 29 4.77 13.02 -5.61
C LEU A 29 4.72 12.75 -4.11
N VAL A 30 4.68 11.48 -3.72
CA VAL A 30 4.75 11.05 -2.32
C VAL A 30 6.09 11.42 -1.68
N PHE A 31 7.22 11.20 -2.35
CA PHE A 31 8.55 11.46 -1.82
C PHE A 31 8.83 12.95 -1.61
N VAL A 32 8.22 13.81 -2.43
CA VAL A 32 8.30 15.27 -2.29
C VAL A 32 7.39 15.78 -1.17
N ILE A 33 6.20 15.19 -1.02
CA ILE A 33 5.21 15.60 0.00
C ILE A 33 5.55 15.02 1.38
N CYS A 34 5.92 13.75 1.42
CA CYS A 34 6.29 13.01 2.63
C CYS A 34 7.81 13.03 2.76
N HIS A 35 8.33 13.67 3.81
CA HIS A 35 9.77 13.75 4.09
C HIS A 35 10.48 12.39 3.89
N PRO A 36 11.70 12.37 3.31
CA PRO A 36 12.42 11.13 2.98
C PRO A 36 12.63 10.17 4.15
N THR A 37 12.65 10.67 5.39
CA THR A 37 12.85 9.86 6.59
C THR A 37 11.62 8.99 6.91
N TYR A 38 10.41 9.42 6.55
CA TYR A 38 9.17 8.66 6.76
C TYR A 38 9.01 7.41 5.89
N SER A 39 9.76 7.31 4.80
CA SER A 39 9.69 6.21 3.83
C SER A 39 10.99 5.41 3.70
N SER A 40 12.07 5.88 4.32
CA SER A 40 13.40 5.26 4.26
C SER A 40 13.42 3.84 4.83
N SER A 41 12.55 3.57 5.80
CA SER A 41 12.31 2.24 6.33
C SER A 41 11.13 1.63 5.59
N PHE A 42 11.34 0.48 4.95
CA PHE A 42 10.33 -0.24 4.16
C PHE A 42 9.88 0.47 2.87
N LEU A 43 10.84 1.05 2.13
CA LEU A 43 10.63 1.77 0.87
C LEU A 43 9.66 1.06 -0.10
N LEU A 44 9.87 -0.22 -0.35
CA LEU A 44 9.04 -1.00 -1.28
C LEU A 44 7.60 -1.15 -0.78
N SER A 45 7.37 -1.29 0.53
CA SER A 45 6.02 -1.34 1.08
C SER A 45 5.30 0.00 0.94
N HIS A 46 6.01 1.13 1.15
CA HIS A 46 5.42 2.44 0.91
C HIS A 46 5.05 2.64 -0.56
N GLN A 47 5.95 2.26 -1.48
CA GLN A 47 5.68 2.30 -2.93
C GLN A 47 4.49 1.42 -3.29
N ALA A 48 4.51 0.16 -2.86
CA ALA A 48 3.46 -0.81 -3.12
C ALA A 48 2.09 -0.33 -2.62
N PHE A 49 2.05 0.30 -1.44
CA PHE A 49 0.83 0.90 -0.89
C PHE A 49 0.28 1.98 -1.81
N TRP A 50 1.05 3.04 -2.12
CA TRP A 50 0.52 4.18 -2.87
C TRP A 50 0.04 3.80 -4.27
N HIS A 51 0.75 2.89 -4.94
CA HIS A 51 0.29 2.33 -6.20
C HIS A 51 -1.01 1.53 -6.04
N SER A 52 -1.07 0.65 -5.05
CA SER A 52 -2.28 -0.15 -4.79
C SER A 52 -3.48 0.71 -4.37
N ALA A 53 -3.28 1.78 -3.60
CA ALA A 53 -4.33 2.67 -3.16
C ALA A 53 -4.95 3.43 -4.34
N ILE A 54 -4.13 4.03 -5.20
CA ILE A 54 -4.61 4.71 -6.41
C ILE A 54 -5.27 3.72 -7.37
N LEU A 55 -4.61 2.57 -7.61
CA LEU A 55 -5.13 1.52 -8.49
C LEU A 55 -6.50 1.04 -8.02
N THR A 56 -6.68 0.80 -6.72
CA THR A 56 -7.94 0.26 -6.18
C THR A 56 -9.11 1.21 -6.28
N ILE A 57 -8.86 2.52 -6.11
CA ILE A 57 -9.86 3.58 -6.32
C ILE A 57 -10.28 3.62 -7.79
N ILE A 58 -9.32 3.61 -8.72
CA ILE A 58 -9.61 3.64 -10.16
C ILE A 58 -10.30 2.35 -10.59
N SER A 59 -9.83 1.19 -10.14
CA SER A 59 -10.38 -0.09 -10.53
C SER A 59 -11.79 -0.31 -10.00
N PHE A 60 -12.20 0.32 -8.90
CA PHE A 60 -13.61 0.29 -8.49
C PHE A 60 -14.54 0.78 -9.61
N LEU A 61 -14.20 1.91 -10.25
CA LEU A 61 -14.97 2.50 -11.34
C LEU A 61 -15.00 1.63 -12.60
N ILE A 62 -13.99 0.78 -12.80
CA ILE A 62 -13.88 -0.12 -13.96
C ILE A 62 -14.60 -1.44 -13.68
N VAL A 63 -14.38 -2.03 -12.51
CA VAL A 63 -14.84 -3.37 -12.16
C VAL A 63 -16.34 -3.39 -11.86
N PHE A 64 -16.86 -2.34 -11.21
CA PHE A 64 -18.25 -2.26 -10.76
C PHE A 64 -19.14 -1.40 -11.65
N GLN A 65 -18.81 -1.24 -12.94
CA GLN A 65 -19.71 -0.57 -13.88
C GLN A 65 -21.09 -1.24 -13.93
N PRO A 66 -22.18 -0.47 -13.98
CA PRO A 66 -23.52 -1.03 -14.03
C PRO A 66 -23.76 -1.78 -15.34
N LYS A 67 -24.46 -2.92 -15.24
CA LYS A 67 -25.03 -3.57 -16.42
C LYS A 67 -26.31 -2.84 -16.83
N THR A 68 -26.57 -2.76 -18.13
CA THR A 68 -27.75 -2.08 -18.70
C THR A 68 -29.10 -2.64 -18.23
N SER A 69 -29.11 -3.85 -17.66
CA SER A 69 -30.31 -4.55 -17.19
C SER A 69 -30.62 -4.37 -15.71
N GLU A 70 -29.82 -3.60 -14.96
CA GLU A 70 -29.98 -3.49 -13.51
C GLU A 70 -30.97 -2.40 -13.10
N ALA A 71 -31.79 -2.71 -12.08
CA ALA A 71 -32.61 -1.72 -11.40
C ALA A 71 -31.69 -0.85 -10.52
N ASN A 72 -31.77 0.47 -10.68
CA ASN A 72 -30.94 1.48 -10.01
C ASN A 72 -29.42 1.31 -10.21
N PRO A 73 -28.93 1.45 -11.46
CA PRO A 73 -27.52 1.23 -11.81
C PRO A 73 -26.53 2.12 -11.03
N ASP A 74 -27.01 3.28 -10.56
CA ASP A 74 -26.19 4.37 -10.02
C ASP A 74 -26.03 4.34 -8.49
N ASP A 75 -26.80 3.53 -7.76
CA ASP A 75 -26.78 3.52 -6.28
C ASP A 75 -25.38 3.25 -5.73
N LEU A 76 -24.70 2.23 -6.27
CA LEU A 76 -23.35 1.87 -5.85
C LEU A 76 -22.31 2.95 -6.21
N PHE A 77 -22.53 3.69 -7.30
CA PHE A 77 -21.66 4.80 -7.69
C PHE A 77 -21.80 5.98 -6.72
N TRP A 78 -23.03 6.32 -6.30
CA TRP A 78 -23.26 7.35 -5.29
C TRP A 78 -22.71 6.96 -3.93
N ILE A 79 -22.87 5.69 -3.52
CA ILE A 79 -22.23 5.16 -2.30
C ILE A 79 -20.72 5.33 -2.38
N PHE A 80 -20.11 5.01 -3.52
CA PHE A 80 -18.67 5.20 -3.73
C PHE A 80 -18.25 6.67 -3.63
N CYS A 81 -18.93 7.57 -4.32
CA CYS A 81 -18.63 9.01 -4.26
C CYS A 81 -18.71 9.55 -2.83
N PHE A 82 -19.79 9.21 -2.11
CA PHE A 82 -19.95 9.59 -0.71
C PHE A 82 -18.82 9.01 0.16
N SER A 83 -18.51 7.72 -0.03
CA SER A 83 -17.43 7.05 0.71
C SER A 83 -16.06 7.65 0.40
N LEU A 84 -15.81 8.07 -0.84
CA LEU A 84 -14.56 8.71 -1.26
C LEU A 84 -14.39 10.07 -0.60
N ILE A 85 -15.46 10.89 -0.53
CA ILE A 85 -15.42 12.18 0.17
C ILE A 85 -15.13 11.98 1.66
N MET A 86 -15.83 11.03 2.30
CA MET A 86 -15.60 10.68 3.70
C MET A 86 -14.18 10.17 3.92
N TYR A 87 -13.69 9.30 3.04
CA TYR A 87 -12.34 8.77 3.05
C TYR A 87 -11.29 9.89 2.99
N LEU A 88 -11.41 10.81 2.03
CA LEU A 88 -10.47 11.93 1.87
C LEU A 88 -10.51 12.86 3.10
N SER A 89 -11.69 13.16 3.62
CA SER A 89 -11.85 13.98 4.84
C SER A 89 -11.15 13.32 6.04
N VAL A 90 -11.41 12.03 6.29
CA VAL A 90 -10.77 11.30 7.39
C VAL A 90 -9.27 11.21 7.21
N PHE A 91 -8.79 10.96 5.98
CA PHE A 91 -7.36 10.89 5.69
C PHE A 91 -6.64 12.21 5.97
N CYS A 92 -7.22 13.35 5.55
CA CYS A 92 -6.65 14.68 5.78
C CYS A 92 -6.61 15.10 7.27
N HIS A 93 -7.44 14.50 8.13
CA HIS A 93 -7.50 14.79 9.57
C HIS A 93 -6.98 13.63 10.45
N ALA A 94 -6.37 12.60 9.84
CA ALA A 94 -5.93 11.41 10.54
C ALA A 94 -4.75 11.70 11.49
N ASP A 95 -3.95 12.71 11.17
CA ASP A 95 -2.80 13.24 11.92
C ASP A 95 -3.21 13.91 13.24
N GLU A 96 -4.30 14.67 13.24
CA GLU A 96 -4.70 15.49 14.40
C GLU A 96 -5.30 14.66 15.54
N SER A 97 -5.89 13.50 15.27
CA SER A 97 -6.70 12.76 16.24
C SER A 97 -6.37 11.27 16.34
N ILE A 98 -6.48 10.52 15.24
CA ILE A 98 -6.42 9.05 15.23
C ILE A 98 -4.98 8.56 15.42
N LEU A 99 -4.03 9.12 14.69
CA LEU A 99 -2.63 8.69 14.74
C LEU A 99 -1.96 9.00 16.08
N LYS A 100 -2.21 10.18 16.65
CA LYS A 100 -1.73 10.55 17.99
C LYS A 100 -2.22 9.60 19.07
N TYR A 101 -3.47 9.14 18.96
CA TYR A 101 -4.04 8.16 19.88
C TYR A 101 -3.40 6.77 19.74
N ILE A 102 -3.24 6.29 18.49
CA ILE A 102 -2.74 4.93 18.22
C ILE A 102 -1.23 4.81 18.48
N LYS A 103 -0.42 5.72 17.94
CA LYS A 103 1.04 5.56 17.92
C LYS A 103 1.77 6.28 19.03
N LYS A 104 1.16 7.30 19.64
CA LYS A 104 1.88 8.27 20.50
C LYS A 104 3.12 8.82 19.74
N LYS A 105 4.04 9.49 20.43
CA LYS A 105 5.26 10.06 19.83
C LYS A 105 6.24 9.02 19.23
N VAL A 106 6.05 7.71 19.46
CA VAL A 106 7.03 6.66 19.10
C VAL A 106 6.35 5.46 18.43
N GLN A 107 6.73 5.19 17.17
CA GLN A 107 6.31 3.99 16.45
C GLN A 107 6.88 2.73 17.12
N LYS A 108 6.05 1.68 17.28
CA LYS A 108 6.46 0.37 17.82
C LYS A 108 6.46 -0.69 16.73
N MET A 109 7.28 -1.73 16.90
CA MET A 109 7.32 -2.87 15.98
C MET A 109 5.94 -3.54 15.85
N SER A 110 5.16 -3.61 16.94
CA SER A 110 3.80 -4.12 16.90
C SER A 110 2.87 -3.33 15.96
N HIS A 111 3.04 -2.00 15.84
CA HIS A 111 2.25 -1.19 14.91
C HIS A 111 2.60 -1.53 13.46
N ILE A 112 3.89 -1.70 13.17
CA ILE A 112 4.39 -2.10 11.84
C ILE A 112 3.82 -3.46 11.45
N ILE A 113 3.91 -4.45 12.35
CA ILE A 113 3.39 -5.81 12.12
C ILE A 113 1.87 -5.77 11.88
N ILE A 114 1.10 -5.13 12.77
CA ILE A 114 -0.36 -5.02 12.65
C ILE A 114 -0.75 -4.31 11.34
N GLY A 115 -0.07 -3.22 11.01
CA GLY A 115 -0.30 -2.49 9.77
C GLY A 115 -0.02 -3.34 8.53
N LEU A 116 1.10 -4.06 8.48
CA LEU A 116 1.41 -4.96 7.36
C LEU A 116 0.38 -6.09 7.21
N PHE A 117 -0.01 -6.75 8.30
CA PHE A 117 -1.04 -7.80 8.24
C PHE A 117 -2.39 -7.27 7.77
N GLY A 118 -2.80 -6.10 8.27
CA GLY A 118 -4.05 -5.49 7.85
C GLY A 118 -4.04 -5.04 6.39
N MET A 119 -2.90 -4.54 5.89
CA MET A 119 -2.73 -4.23 4.46
C MET A 119 -2.82 -5.50 3.60
N ILE A 120 -2.15 -6.59 4.00
CA ILE A 120 -2.25 -7.91 3.32
C ILE A 120 -3.73 -8.31 3.25
N LEU A 121 -4.39 -8.44 4.41
CA LEU A 121 -5.78 -8.87 4.47
C LEU A 121 -6.70 -8.02 3.57
N SER A 122 -6.54 -6.70 3.61
CA SER A 122 -7.34 -5.77 2.80
C SER A 122 -7.14 -6.02 1.30
N VAL A 123 -5.90 -6.21 0.84
CA VAL A 123 -5.59 -6.54 -0.55
C VAL A 123 -6.25 -7.86 -0.98
N TRP A 124 -6.18 -8.90 -0.14
CA TRP A 124 -6.81 -10.19 -0.45
C TRP A 124 -8.33 -10.11 -0.52
N ILE A 125 -8.97 -9.32 0.34
CA ILE A 125 -10.42 -9.08 0.26
C ILE A 125 -10.77 -8.34 -1.04
N ILE A 126 -9.99 -7.34 -1.44
CA ILE A 126 -10.16 -6.62 -2.71
C ILE A 126 -10.09 -7.58 -3.90
N ILE A 127 -9.07 -8.46 -3.95
CA ILE A 127 -8.95 -9.50 -4.99
C ILE A 127 -10.18 -10.40 -4.96
N GLY A 128 -10.61 -10.84 -3.78
CA GLY A 128 -11.81 -11.65 -3.59
C GLY A 128 -13.07 -10.98 -4.13
N CYS A 129 -13.23 -9.67 -3.92
CA CYS A 129 -14.33 -8.89 -4.46
C CYS A 129 -14.30 -8.80 -6.00
N ILE A 130 -13.13 -8.59 -6.61
CA ILE A 130 -12.97 -8.56 -8.07
C ILE A 130 -13.38 -9.91 -8.67
N VAL A 131 -12.90 -11.00 -8.09
CA VAL A 131 -13.23 -12.36 -8.52
C VAL A 131 -14.73 -12.63 -8.31
N SER A 132 -15.29 -12.31 -7.15
CA SER A 132 -16.71 -12.51 -6.83
C SER A 132 -17.64 -11.79 -7.81
N LYS A 133 -17.26 -10.59 -8.25
CA LYS A 133 -18.01 -9.84 -9.26
C LYS A 133 -18.06 -10.56 -10.61
N GLU A 134 -17.03 -11.30 -11.01
CA GLU A 134 -17.05 -12.05 -12.28
C GLU A 134 -18.01 -13.24 -12.24
N PHE A 135 -18.36 -13.71 -11.05
CA PHE A 135 -19.40 -14.72 -10.82
C PHE A 135 -20.78 -14.13 -10.55
N ASP A 136 -20.96 -12.82 -10.77
CA ASP A 136 -22.21 -12.08 -10.58
C ASP A 136 -22.79 -12.19 -9.15
N PHE A 137 -21.92 -12.36 -8.14
CA PHE A 137 -22.33 -12.37 -6.75
C PHE A 137 -22.65 -10.95 -6.26
N TYR A 138 -23.92 -10.72 -5.88
CA TYR A 138 -24.44 -9.56 -5.15
C TYR A 138 -23.62 -8.26 -5.31
N ARG A 139 -23.69 -7.65 -6.51
CA ARG A 139 -22.90 -6.47 -6.93
C ARG A 139 -22.76 -5.41 -5.84
N THR A 140 -23.86 -4.97 -5.25
CA THR A 140 -23.87 -3.92 -4.22
C THR A 140 -23.12 -4.34 -2.97
N THR A 141 -23.36 -5.55 -2.46
CA THR A 141 -22.68 -6.06 -1.27
C THR A 141 -21.18 -6.20 -1.50
N VAL A 142 -20.79 -6.80 -2.63
CA VAL A 142 -19.37 -6.97 -3.00
C VAL A 142 -18.70 -5.62 -3.21
N GLY A 143 -19.39 -4.66 -3.83
CA GLY A 143 -18.92 -3.29 -4.00
C GLY A 143 -18.71 -2.56 -2.66
N CYS A 144 -19.65 -2.68 -1.72
CA CYS A 144 -19.50 -2.12 -0.37
C CYS A 144 -18.31 -2.74 0.39
N ILE A 145 -18.13 -4.07 0.31
CA ILE A 145 -16.97 -4.75 0.92
C ILE A 145 -15.67 -4.26 0.29
N TYR A 146 -15.66 -4.08 -1.04
CA TYR A 146 -14.51 -3.52 -1.75
C TYR A 146 -14.15 -2.13 -1.21
N ILE A 147 -15.12 -1.22 -1.11
CA ILE A 147 -14.93 0.15 -0.57
C ILE A 147 -14.38 0.10 0.86
N LEU A 148 -15.00 -0.71 1.73
CA LEU A 148 -14.53 -0.89 3.11
C LEU A 148 -13.10 -1.40 3.16
N SER A 149 -12.70 -2.24 2.21
CA SER A 149 -11.35 -2.78 2.11
C SER A 149 -10.33 -1.72 1.66
N ILE A 150 -10.70 -0.75 0.81
CA ILE A 150 -9.84 0.41 0.50
C ILE A 150 -9.61 1.26 1.75
N CYS A 151 -10.67 1.53 2.51
CA CYS A 151 -10.58 2.27 3.78
C CYS A 151 -9.70 1.54 4.79
N SER A 152 -9.89 0.23 4.92
CA SER A 152 -9.08 -0.65 5.77
C SER A 152 -7.61 -0.66 5.35
N LEU A 153 -7.32 -0.82 4.05
CA LEU A 153 -5.97 -0.78 3.49
C LEU A 153 -5.23 0.50 3.91
N THR A 154 -5.91 1.64 3.78
CA THR A 154 -5.36 2.95 4.13
C THR A 154 -5.20 3.12 5.63
N PHE A 155 -6.18 2.73 6.43
CA PHE A 155 -6.07 2.76 7.88
C PHE A 155 -4.86 1.95 8.35
N PHE A 156 -4.68 0.74 7.86
CA PHE A 156 -3.55 -0.10 8.24
C PHE A 156 -2.21 0.42 7.71
N TYR A 157 -2.18 1.06 6.54
CA TYR A 157 -1.01 1.81 6.10
C TYR A 157 -0.67 2.95 7.05
N LEU A 158 -1.67 3.72 7.48
CA LEU A 158 -1.51 4.77 8.46
C LEU A 158 -1.05 4.21 9.81
N VAL A 159 -1.40 2.98 10.20
CA VAL A 159 -0.85 2.28 11.39
C VAL A 159 0.57 1.76 11.15
N PHE A 160 0.91 1.39 9.92
CA PHE A 160 2.23 0.92 9.52
C PHE A 160 3.27 2.04 9.40
N SER A 161 2.95 3.18 8.79
CA SER A 161 3.91 4.25 8.45
C SER A 161 4.51 4.94 9.68
N SER A 162 5.57 5.75 9.54
CA SER A 162 6.07 6.54 10.69
C SER A 162 5.60 8.01 10.64
N PHE A 163 4.50 8.29 9.94
CA PHE A 163 3.94 9.64 9.90
C PHE A 163 3.60 10.15 11.30
N GLU A 164 3.94 11.42 11.56
CA GLU A 164 3.67 12.13 12.82
C GLU A 164 4.33 11.51 14.07
N THR A 165 5.35 10.66 13.89
CA THR A 165 6.17 10.15 14.99
C THR A 165 7.50 10.88 15.05
N ASP A 166 8.10 10.98 16.25
CA ASP A 166 9.42 11.60 16.43
C ASP A 166 10.56 10.63 16.03
N TYR A 167 10.27 9.33 16.00
CA TYR A 167 11.22 8.25 15.70
C TYR A 167 10.62 7.20 14.79
N TYR A 168 11.42 6.66 13.87
CA TYR A 168 11.05 5.54 13.01
C TYR A 168 11.91 4.30 13.27
N ILE A 169 11.32 3.12 13.02
CA ILE A 169 12.02 1.84 13.15
C ILE A 169 12.57 1.40 11.81
N ARG A 170 13.85 1.00 11.80
CA ARG A 170 14.49 0.32 10.66
C ARG A 170 15.03 -1.04 11.06
N LEU A 171 14.82 -2.03 10.20
CA LEU A 171 15.46 -3.33 10.33
C LEU A 171 16.96 -3.23 9.99
N PRO A 172 17.84 -3.97 10.70
CA PRO A 172 19.22 -4.15 10.28
C PRO A 172 19.27 -4.64 8.83
N SER A 173 20.29 -4.23 8.06
CA SER A 173 20.40 -4.56 6.64
C SER A 173 20.25 -6.06 6.38
N ALA A 174 20.92 -6.91 7.15
CA ALA A 174 20.82 -8.37 7.05
C ALA A 174 19.40 -8.92 7.26
N ASN A 175 18.53 -8.20 7.98
CA ASN A 175 17.18 -8.63 8.31
C ASN A 175 16.12 -8.07 7.36
N GLN A 176 16.45 -7.06 6.54
CA GLN A 176 15.57 -6.57 5.47
C GLN A 176 15.27 -7.67 4.44
N PRO A 177 14.04 -7.79 3.91
CA PRO A 177 13.69 -8.93 3.07
C PRO A 177 14.48 -9.05 1.77
N PHE A 178 14.90 -7.91 1.20
CA PHE A 178 15.53 -7.85 -0.11
C PHE A 178 17.05 -7.62 -0.06
N SER A 179 17.68 -7.80 1.10
CA SER A 179 19.15 -7.68 1.27
C SER A 179 19.91 -8.95 0.86
N GLY A 180 19.42 -9.67 -0.14
CA GLY A 180 19.93 -10.95 -0.62
C GLY A 180 18.82 -11.91 -0.99
N ILE A 181 19.17 -13.17 -1.26
CA ILE A 181 18.19 -14.23 -1.54
C ILE A 181 17.80 -14.91 -0.23
N LYS A 182 16.54 -14.76 0.17
CA LYS A 182 15.98 -15.36 1.39
C LYS A 182 14.90 -16.36 1.05
N LEU A 183 14.94 -17.52 1.72
CA LEU A 183 14.03 -18.63 1.42
C LEU A 183 12.55 -18.24 1.56
N TYR A 184 12.17 -17.52 2.63
CA TYR A 184 10.78 -17.09 2.81
C TYR A 184 10.30 -16.13 1.71
N VAL A 185 11.19 -15.26 1.20
CA VAL A 185 10.86 -14.37 0.07
C VAL A 185 10.60 -15.18 -1.18
N VAL A 186 11.42 -16.20 -1.46
CA VAL A 186 11.20 -17.11 -2.59
C VAL A 186 9.88 -17.87 -2.44
N ILE A 187 9.58 -18.39 -1.24
CA ILE A 187 8.33 -19.11 -0.97
C ILE A 187 7.12 -18.21 -1.17
N PHE A 188 7.13 -16.98 -0.62
CA PHE A 188 6.06 -16.02 -0.86
C PHE A 188 5.92 -15.67 -2.33
N GLY A 189 7.03 -15.51 -3.05
CA GLY A 189 7.02 -15.25 -4.50
C GLY A 189 6.34 -16.38 -5.28
N LEU A 190 6.70 -17.64 -5.00
CA LEU A 190 6.08 -18.81 -5.63
C LEU A 190 4.59 -18.92 -5.30
N PHE A 191 4.20 -18.67 -4.04
CA PHE A 191 2.80 -18.65 -3.65
C PHE A 191 2.00 -17.59 -4.41
N HIS A 192 2.48 -16.35 -4.45
CA HIS A 192 1.80 -15.26 -5.18
C HIS A 192 1.77 -15.53 -6.69
N LEU A 193 2.79 -16.16 -7.25
CA LEU A 193 2.81 -16.58 -8.66
C LEU A 193 1.73 -17.62 -8.96
N MET A 194 1.59 -18.65 -8.11
CA MET A 194 0.52 -19.66 -8.27
C MET A 194 -0.87 -19.03 -8.22
N VAL A 195 -1.10 -18.12 -7.27
CA VAL A 195 -2.37 -17.39 -7.19
C VAL A 195 -2.57 -16.46 -8.39
N GLY A 196 -1.50 -15.83 -8.88
CA GLY A 196 -1.53 -15.03 -10.10
C GLY A 196 -1.98 -15.81 -11.32
N ILE A 197 -1.48 -17.04 -11.50
CA ILE A 197 -1.95 -17.96 -12.55
C ILE A 197 -3.44 -18.24 -12.40
N ALA A 198 -3.93 -18.53 -11.19
CA ALA A 198 -5.35 -18.76 -10.96
C ALA A 198 -6.20 -17.54 -11.33
N VAL A 199 -5.81 -16.35 -10.85
CA VAL A 199 -6.52 -15.09 -11.11
C VAL A 199 -6.59 -14.74 -12.59
N VAL A 200 -5.52 -14.94 -13.36
CA VAL A 200 -5.51 -14.71 -14.82
C VAL A 200 -6.57 -15.54 -15.53
N ASN A 201 -6.84 -16.74 -15.03
CA ASN A 201 -7.86 -17.63 -15.59
C ASN A 201 -9.28 -17.34 -15.06
N LEU A 202 -9.42 -16.59 -13.96
CA LEU A 202 -10.70 -16.38 -13.27
C LEU A 202 -11.35 -15.03 -13.55
N THR A 203 -10.60 -13.99 -13.91
CA THR A 203 -11.15 -12.64 -14.06
C THR A 203 -10.59 -11.86 -15.23
N ARG A 204 -11.44 -11.08 -15.91
CA ARG A 204 -11.01 -10.13 -16.96
C ARG A 204 -10.21 -8.96 -16.40
N ALA A 205 -10.37 -8.67 -15.10
CA ALA A 205 -9.62 -7.64 -14.39
C ALA A 205 -8.28 -8.17 -13.82
N TRP A 206 -7.75 -9.27 -14.38
CA TRP A 206 -6.50 -9.88 -13.93
C TRP A 206 -5.31 -8.91 -13.81
N PRO A 207 -5.12 -7.88 -14.68
CA PRO A 207 -3.96 -6.99 -14.52
C PRO A 207 -4.00 -6.23 -13.18
N ILE A 208 -5.19 -5.82 -12.74
CA ILE A 208 -5.40 -5.16 -11.46
C ILE A 208 -5.05 -6.12 -10.32
N CYS A 209 -5.53 -7.36 -10.39
CA CYS A 209 -5.24 -8.36 -9.37
C CYS A 209 -3.76 -8.76 -9.32
N LEU A 210 -3.03 -8.79 -10.44
CA LEU A 210 -1.59 -9.07 -10.43
C LEU A 210 -0.79 -7.95 -9.74
N LEU A 211 -1.16 -6.69 -9.97
CA LEU A 211 -0.54 -5.56 -9.27
C LEU A 211 -0.83 -5.60 -7.77
N LEU A 212 -2.06 -5.96 -7.39
CA LEU A 212 -2.43 -6.18 -6.00
C LEU A 212 -1.65 -7.34 -5.36
N LEU A 213 -1.49 -8.46 -6.06
CA LEU A 213 -0.67 -9.58 -5.61
C LEU A 213 0.80 -9.18 -5.45
N ALA A 214 1.34 -8.35 -6.35
CA ALA A 214 2.70 -7.82 -6.22
C ALA A 214 2.84 -6.96 -4.95
N SER A 215 1.87 -6.09 -4.65
CA SER A 215 1.87 -5.33 -3.38
C SER A 215 1.77 -6.24 -2.16
N SER A 216 0.86 -7.22 -2.18
CA SER A 216 0.73 -8.22 -1.10
C SER A 216 2.02 -9.00 -0.86
N PHE A 217 2.73 -9.38 -1.92
CA PHE A 217 4.02 -10.06 -1.82
C PHE A 217 5.04 -9.24 -1.04
N VAL A 218 5.17 -7.96 -1.36
CA VAL A 218 6.07 -7.04 -0.66
C VAL A 218 5.68 -6.94 0.82
N PHE A 219 4.38 -6.75 1.10
CA PHE A 219 3.89 -6.68 2.49
C PHE A 219 4.16 -7.96 3.26
N CYS A 220 4.00 -9.13 2.65
CA CYS A 220 4.29 -10.43 3.29
C CYS A 220 5.77 -10.57 3.63
N ALA A 221 6.66 -10.17 2.71
CA ALA A 221 8.10 -10.22 2.92
C ALA A 221 8.54 -9.29 4.06
N ASP A 222 8.02 -8.07 4.11
CA ASP A 222 8.28 -7.12 5.20
C ASP A 222 7.65 -7.59 6.53
N ALA A 223 6.43 -8.14 6.52
CA ALA A 223 5.75 -8.65 7.71
C ALA A 223 6.54 -9.79 8.35
N TYR A 224 6.99 -10.74 7.53
CA TYR A 224 7.82 -11.84 7.99
C TYR A 224 9.14 -11.33 8.60
N SER A 225 9.80 -10.39 7.91
CA SER A 225 11.04 -9.80 8.41
C SER A 225 10.84 -9.12 9.76
N CYS A 226 9.73 -8.41 9.95
CA CYS A 226 9.41 -7.75 11.23
C CYS A 226 9.05 -8.73 12.35
N LEU A 227 8.37 -9.83 12.03
CA LEU A 227 7.98 -10.86 12.99
C LEU A 227 9.18 -11.64 13.55
N PHE A 228 10.15 -11.94 12.69
CA PHE A 228 11.26 -12.84 13.01
C PHE A 228 12.59 -12.11 13.24
N THR A 229 12.61 -10.77 13.23
CA THR A 229 13.79 -10.01 13.66
C THR A 229 13.87 -10.00 15.18
N GLU A 230 15.05 -10.26 15.74
CA GLU A 230 15.29 -10.10 17.18
C GLU A 230 15.65 -8.66 17.56
N THR A 231 16.25 -7.93 16.63
CA THR A 231 16.74 -6.56 16.86
C THR A 231 16.24 -5.61 15.79
N TYR A 232 16.04 -4.36 16.17
CA TYR A 232 15.69 -3.24 15.30
C TYR A 232 16.30 -1.94 15.82
N ILE A 233 16.44 -0.95 14.94
CA ILE A 233 17.11 0.32 15.25
C ILE A 233 16.08 1.44 15.24
N PHE A 234 16.15 2.34 16.22
CA PHE A 234 15.41 3.60 16.23
C PHE A 234 16.24 4.70 15.59
N TYR A 235 15.61 5.50 14.75
CA TYR A 235 16.19 6.69 14.15
C TYR A 235 15.29 7.89 14.38
N ASP A 236 15.91 9.04 14.59
CA ASP A 236 15.21 10.33 14.64
C ASP A 236 14.89 10.78 13.21
N HIS A 237 13.79 11.53 13.06
CA HIS A 237 13.32 12.04 11.76
C HIS A 237 14.15 13.15 11.14
#